data_AF-A0A4R6IV88-F1
#
_entry.id   AF-A0A4R6IV88-F1
#
_cell.length_a   1.000
_cell.length_b   1.000
_cell.length_c   1.000
_cell.angle_alpha   90.00
_cell.angle_beta   90.00
_cell.angle_gamma   90.00
#
_symmetry.space_group_name_H-M   'P 1'
#
loop_
_entity.id
_entity.type
_entity.pdbx_description
1 polymer ?
#
loop_
_entity_poly.entity_id
_entity_poly.type
_entity_poly.pdbx_seq_one_letter_code
_entity_poly.pdbx_strand_id
1 'polypeptide(L)'
;MKQISIFITLLLLSVRLLGQDNYFRQTYVFNGSIRTDKGQELKINMNFLILLDSTIVGSYYYTPKNGSLKLVGHLNSDNSFILAERNESDSITGFFNGILASDKKSASGEWTTPSRDKSFDFSVNIIEEKSYWDYIKKNRSLYEYSDFDLVMKESDKVLSIDVGDKGIDKLPVGLGKLKRIVSFNLLGNDFTSFPLVLARLTSLEEISLSTNKLTEISTQIRRLKNLRILIMNNNKLVELPREIGELTNLLYLDIGNNKLKSLPKEIQYLTNLQELHIERNALNEKEKQRIKKLLPNCVIHF
;
A
#
# COMPACT_ATOMS: atom_id res chain seq x y z
N MET A 1 -30.82 38.58 17.02
CA MET A 1 -30.81 37.69 15.84
C MET A 1 -29.86 38.29 14.82
N LYS A 2 -28.91 37.51 14.28
CA LYS A 2 -27.66 37.92 13.58
C LYS A 2 -26.41 38.06 14.48
N GLN A 3 -26.04 36.96 15.15
CA GLN A 3 -24.63 36.63 15.46
C GLN A 3 -24.47 35.15 15.83
N ILE A 4 -25.35 34.29 15.30
CA ILE A 4 -25.28 32.83 15.38
C ILE A 4 -25.38 32.35 13.94
N SER A 5 -24.35 32.62 13.14
CA SER A 5 -24.24 32.07 11.78
C SER A 5 -22.83 32.15 11.16
N ILE A 6 -21.81 32.52 11.94
CA ILE A 6 -20.42 32.60 11.43
C ILE A 6 -19.51 31.54 12.09
N PHE A 7 -19.99 30.81 13.10
CA PHE A 7 -19.21 29.77 13.78
C PHE A 7 -19.43 28.35 13.23
N ILE A 8 -20.35 28.15 12.28
CA ILE A 8 -20.66 26.84 11.69
C ILE A 8 -20.03 26.66 10.29
N THR A 9 -19.55 27.74 9.67
CA THR A 9 -18.89 27.69 8.36
C THR A 9 -17.38 27.42 8.42
N LEU A 10 -16.78 27.46 9.62
CA LEU A 10 -15.36 27.13 9.85
C LEU A 10 -15.10 25.70 10.36
N LEU A 11 -16.16 24.90 10.58
CA LEU A 11 -16.04 23.51 11.05
C LEU A 11 -16.35 22.46 9.96
N LEU A 12 -16.75 22.88 8.76
CA LEU A 12 -17.13 21.99 7.65
C LEU A 12 -16.18 22.06 6.43
N LEU A 13 -15.05 22.75 6.54
CA LEU A 13 -13.99 22.74 5.51
C LEU A 13 -12.71 21.98 5.92
N SER A 14 -12.69 21.35 7.10
CA SER A 14 -11.51 20.66 7.64
C SER A 14 -11.53 19.14 7.48
N VAL A 15 -12.50 18.55 6.76
CA VAL A 15 -12.55 17.10 6.55
C VAL A 15 -12.97 16.79 5.12
N ARG A 16 -11.97 16.70 4.23
CA ARG A 16 -11.91 15.85 3.02
C ARG A 16 -10.71 16.31 2.19
N LEU A 17 -9.53 15.92 2.63
CA LEU A 17 -8.30 15.77 1.82
C LEU A 17 -7.27 15.02 2.69
N LEU A 18 -7.69 13.85 3.19
CA LEU A 18 -6.76 12.84 3.66
C LEU A 18 -6.45 11.92 2.47
N GLY A 19 -5.30 12.14 1.84
CA GLY A 19 -4.57 11.08 1.15
C GLY A 19 -5.07 10.58 -0.22
N GLN A 20 -5.79 11.37 -1.01
CA GLN A 20 -5.92 11.08 -2.45
C GLN A 20 -4.99 12.00 -3.24
N ASP A 21 -3.91 11.41 -3.74
CA ASP A 21 -3.09 12.01 -4.78
C ASP A 21 -3.82 11.83 -6.13
N ASN A 22 -3.95 12.91 -6.90
CA ASN A 22 -4.67 12.92 -8.18
C ASN A 22 -3.88 12.23 -9.32
N TYR A 23 -2.74 11.59 -9.00
CA TYR A 23 -1.87 10.91 -9.96
C TYR A 23 -1.88 9.37 -9.87
N PHE A 24 -2.52 8.77 -8.85
CA PHE A 24 -2.68 7.32 -8.80
C PHE A 24 -3.90 6.83 -9.59
N ARG A 25 -3.70 5.78 -10.40
CA ARG A 25 -4.77 5.10 -11.14
C ARG A 25 -5.88 4.59 -10.23
N GLN A 26 -7.09 4.52 -10.80
CA GLN A 26 -8.30 4.18 -10.07
C GLN A 26 -8.15 2.87 -9.31
N THR A 27 -8.23 3.00 -8.00
CA THR A 27 -8.33 1.90 -7.05
C THR A 27 -9.79 1.64 -6.80
N TYR A 28 -10.18 0.38 -6.79
CA TYR A 28 -11.56 0.01 -6.48
C TYR A 28 -11.59 -0.96 -5.32
N VAL A 29 -12.33 -0.57 -4.28
CA VAL A 29 -12.65 -1.43 -3.16
C VAL A 29 -14.11 -1.78 -3.25
N PHE A 30 -14.42 -3.07 -3.28
CA PHE A 30 -15.79 -3.55 -3.37
C PHE A 30 -16.17 -4.46 -2.19
N ASN A 31 -17.46 -4.47 -1.86
CA ASN A 31 -18.07 -5.49 -1.02
C ASN A 31 -19.26 -6.12 -1.73
N GLY A 32 -19.60 -7.34 -1.36
CA GLY A 32 -20.76 -8.00 -1.95
C GLY A 32 -20.90 -9.44 -1.53
N SER A 33 -21.42 -10.27 -2.41
CA SER A 33 -21.67 -11.69 -2.12
C SER A 33 -21.36 -12.59 -3.31
N ILE A 34 -21.04 -13.85 -3.01
CA ILE A 34 -21.01 -14.97 -3.94
C ILE A 34 -22.14 -15.92 -3.54
N ARG A 35 -22.95 -16.38 -4.52
CA ARG A 35 -23.99 -17.36 -4.28
C ARG A 35 -23.44 -18.78 -4.39
N THR A 36 -23.45 -19.51 -3.29
CA THR A 36 -22.95 -20.90 -3.21
C THR A 36 -23.91 -21.91 -3.85
N ASP A 37 -23.44 -23.13 -4.08
CA ASP A 37 -24.22 -24.29 -4.57
C ASP A 37 -25.43 -24.62 -3.69
N LYS A 38 -25.37 -24.27 -2.40
CA LYS A 38 -26.47 -24.44 -1.43
C LYS A 38 -27.46 -23.27 -1.39
N GLY A 39 -27.33 -22.31 -2.32
CA GLY A 39 -28.16 -21.10 -2.36
C GLY A 39 -27.86 -20.10 -1.24
N GLN A 40 -26.78 -20.30 -0.47
CA GLN A 40 -26.37 -19.35 0.58
C GLN A 40 -25.54 -18.22 -0.03
N GLU A 41 -25.80 -16.99 0.41
CA GLU A 41 -24.96 -15.84 0.08
C GLU A 41 -23.76 -15.77 1.02
N LEU A 42 -22.58 -15.97 0.45
CA LEU A 42 -21.31 -15.78 1.13
C LEU A 42 -20.87 -14.33 0.93
N LYS A 43 -20.86 -13.53 2.00
CA LYS A 43 -20.35 -12.16 1.93
C LYS A 43 -18.85 -12.17 1.61
N ILE A 44 -18.46 -11.37 0.63
CA ILE A 44 -17.08 -11.21 0.18
C ILE A 44 -16.68 -9.74 0.20
N ASN A 45 -15.38 -9.53 0.41
CA ASN A 45 -14.73 -8.23 0.32
C ASN A 45 -13.62 -8.36 -0.71
N MET A 46 -13.69 -7.58 -1.78
CA MET A 46 -12.73 -7.61 -2.89
C MET A 46 -12.05 -6.26 -3.03
N ASN A 47 -10.76 -6.25 -3.35
CA ASN A 47 -10.07 -5.00 -3.68
C ASN A 47 -9.15 -5.19 -4.89
N PHE A 48 -9.11 -4.18 -5.76
CA PHE A 48 -8.41 -4.21 -7.03
C PHE A 48 -7.69 -2.90 -7.30
N LEU A 49 -6.47 -3.00 -7.83
CA LEU A 49 -5.70 -1.90 -8.39
C LEU A 49 -5.47 -2.21 -9.85
N ILE A 50 -5.74 -1.22 -10.68
CA ILE A 50 -5.51 -1.29 -12.12
C ILE A 50 -4.22 -0.56 -12.45
N LEU A 51 -3.24 -1.32 -12.94
CA LEU A 51 -1.91 -0.84 -13.29
C LEU A 51 -1.87 -0.18 -14.67
N LEU A 52 -0.70 0.35 -15.05
CA LEU A 52 -0.52 1.16 -16.25
C LEU A 52 -0.89 0.44 -17.56
N ASP A 53 -0.72 -0.87 -17.57
CA ASP A 53 -0.91 -1.83 -18.66
C ASP A 53 -2.28 -2.54 -18.59
N SER A 54 -3.21 -2.02 -17.79
CA SER A 54 -4.51 -2.63 -17.48
C SER A 54 -4.43 -3.97 -16.73
N THR A 55 -3.26 -4.34 -16.21
CA THR A 55 -3.14 -5.45 -15.25
C THR A 55 -3.92 -5.11 -13.99
N ILE A 56 -4.75 -6.03 -13.54
CA ILE A 56 -5.46 -5.93 -12.27
C ILE A 56 -4.75 -6.79 -11.24
N VAL A 57 -4.37 -6.19 -10.12
CA VAL A 57 -3.83 -6.91 -8.96
C VAL A 57 -4.69 -6.65 -7.74
N GLY A 58 -4.99 -7.74 -7.03
CA GLY A 58 -6.16 -7.82 -6.20
C GLY A 58 -6.00 -8.78 -5.02
N SER A 59 -6.97 -8.74 -4.12
CA SER A 59 -7.22 -9.81 -3.16
C SER A 59 -8.68 -9.79 -2.73
N TYR A 60 -9.13 -10.90 -2.14
CA TYR A 60 -10.44 -10.95 -1.51
C TYR A 60 -10.49 -11.94 -0.35
N TYR A 61 -11.50 -11.77 0.51
CA TYR A 61 -11.81 -12.71 1.59
C TYR A 61 -13.31 -12.78 1.86
N TYR A 62 -13.74 -13.93 2.35
CA TYR A 62 -15.12 -14.19 2.80
C TYR A 62 -15.26 -14.15 4.33
N THR A 63 -14.20 -14.45 5.07
CA THR A 63 -14.11 -14.19 6.51
C THR A 63 -12.73 -13.65 6.86
N PRO A 64 -12.62 -12.65 7.75
CA PRO A 64 -11.32 -12.09 8.13
C PRO A 64 -10.35 -13.12 8.74
N LYS A 65 -10.86 -14.23 9.31
CA LYS A 65 -10.06 -15.26 9.98
C LYS A 65 -9.28 -16.17 9.02
N ASN A 66 -9.66 -16.25 7.74
CA ASN A 66 -9.08 -17.20 6.78
C ASN A 66 -8.02 -16.58 5.86
N GLY A 67 -7.60 -15.33 6.11
CA GLY A 67 -6.71 -14.60 5.22
C GLY A 67 -7.39 -14.19 3.91
N SER A 68 -6.65 -13.49 3.04
CA SER A 68 -7.11 -13.15 1.69
C SER A 68 -6.45 -14.01 0.63
N LEU A 69 -7.21 -14.35 -0.39
CA LEU A 69 -6.70 -14.96 -1.61
C LEU A 69 -6.24 -13.85 -2.56
N LYS A 70 -5.12 -14.07 -3.24
CA LYS A 70 -4.56 -13.14 -4.22
C LYS A 70 -5.35 -13.20 -5.51
N LEU A 71 -5.53 -12.06 -6.16
CA LEU A 71 -6.18 -11.94 -7.46
C LEU A 71 -5.22 -11.27 -8.43
N VAL A 72 -5.00 -11.86 -9.60
CA VAL A 72 -4.17 -11.28 -10.66
C VAL A 72 -4.86 -11.48 -11.99
N GLY A 73 -4.91 -10.44 -12.81
CA GLY A 73 -5.61 -10.53 -14.07
C GLY A 73 -5.50 -9.26 -14.89
N HIS A 74 -6.49 -9.03 -15.74
CA HIS A 74 -6.47 -7.94 -16.72
C HIS A 74 -7.86 -7.33 -16.89
N LEU A 75 -7.92 -6.00 -17.03
CA LEU A 75 -9.13 -5.27 -17.41
C LEU A 75 -9.08 -4.95 -18.90
N ASN A 76 -10.02 -5.50 -19.66
CA ASN A 76 -10.16 -5.19 -21.07
C ASN A 76 -10.79 -3.80 -21.28
N SER A 77 -10.63 -3.26 -22.49
CA SER A 77 -11.19 -1.96 -22.86
C SER A 77 -12.72 -1.90 -22.85
N ASP A 78 -13.40 -3.05 -22.92
CA ASP A 78 -14.85 -3.19 -22.82
C ASP A 78 -15.35 -3.36 -21.36
N ASN A 79 -14.46 -3.12 -20.38
CA ASN A 79 -14.67 -3.32 -18.95
C ASN A 79 -14.85 -4.79 -18.50
N SER A 80 -14.70 -5.77 -19.39
CA SER A 80 -14.62 -7.16 -18.96
C SER A 80 -13.28 -7.44 -18.28
N PHE A 81 -13.27 -8.34 -17.31
CA PHE A 81 -12.04 -8.77 -16.64
C PHE A 81 -12.04 -10.26 -16.35
N ILE A 82 -10.83 -10.80 -16.28
CA ILE A 82 -10.55 -12.14 -15.75
C ILE A 82 -9.50 -11.98 -14.67
N LEU A 83 -9.76 -12.53 -13.49
CA LEU A 83 -8.83 -12.56 -12.37
C LEU A 83 -8.59 -14.01 -11.95
N ALA A 84 -7.34 -14.44 -11.99
CA ALA A 84 -6.93 -15.70 -11.39
C ALA A 84 -6.82 -15.54 -9.87
N GLU A 85 -7.53 -16.39 -9.16
CA GLU A 85 -7.43 -16.54 -7.72
C GLU A 85 -6.28 -17.47 -7.36
N ARG A 86 -5.43 -17.03 -6.42
CA ARG A 86 -4.25 -17.75 -5.99
C ARG A 86 -4.18 -17.84 -4.47
N ASN A 87 -3.78 -19.00 -3.98
CA ASN A 87 -3.54 -19.24 -2.57
C ASN A 87 -2.14 -18.75 -2.12
N GLU A 88 -1.77 -19.05 -0.87
CA GLU A 88 -0.49 -18.67 -0.28
C GLU A 88 0.74 -19.30 -0.97
N SER A 89 0.57 -20.47 -1.61
CA SER A 89 1.60 -21.16 -2.39
C SER A 89 1.61 -20.74 -3.87
N ASP A 90 0.90 -19.67 -4.24
CA ASP A 90 0.75 -19.16 -5.60
C ASP A 90 0.06 -20.11 -6.59
N SER A 91 -0.60 -21.16 -6.07
CA SER A 91 -1.39 -22.10 -6.87
C SER A 91 -2.76 -21.51 -7.20
N ILE A 92 -3.22 -21.71 -8.44
CA ILE A 92 -4.53 -21.23 -8.88
C ILE A 92 -5.64 -22.03 -8.20
N THR A 93 -6.55 -21.34 -7.52
CA THR A 93 -7.68 -21.94 -6.80
C THR A 93 -9.04 -21.59 -7.42
N GLY A 94 -9.08 -20.65 -8.37
CA GLY A 94 -10.27 -20.32 -9.13
C GLY A 94 -10.07 -19.12 -10.05
N PHE A 95 -11.15 -18.67 -10.69
CA PHE A 95 -11.15 -17.49 -11.54
C PHE A 95 -12.41 -16.66 -11.33
N PHE A 96 -12.26 -15.35 -11.16
CA PHE A 96 -13.36 -14.40 -11.30
C PHE A 96 -13.40 -13.89 -12.73
N ASN A 97 -14.50 -14.13 -13.43
CA ASN A 97 -14.77 -13.59 -14.75
C ASN A 97 -15.95 -12.63 -14.60
N GLY A 98 -15.79 -11.37 -14.97
CA GLY A 98 -16.83 -10.39 -14.72
C GLY A 98 -16.74 -9.15 -15.58
N ILE A 99 -17.66 -8.24 -15.33
CA ILE A 99 -17.76 -6.95 -16.00
C ILE A 99 -17.80 -5.87 -14.92
N LEU A 100 -16.92 -4.87 -15.07
CA LEU A 100 -16.97 -3.64 -14.29
C LEU A 100 -17.99 -2.69 -14.92
N ALA A 101 -18.93 -2.17 -14.12
CA ALA A 101 -19.92 -1.22 -14.61
C ALA A 101 -19.24 0.05 -15.15
N SER A 102 -19.85 0.72 -16.13
CA SER A 102 -19.26 1.89 -16.78
C SER A 102 -19.02 3.08 -15.83
N ASP A 103 -19.83 3.21 -14.77
CA ASP A 103 -19.65 4.18 -13.70
C ASP A 103 -18.57 3.77 -12.68
N LYS A 104 -18.06 2.54 -12.83
CA LYS A 104 -17.06 1.88 -12.00
C LYS A 104 -17.50 1.70 -10.55
N LYS A 105 -18.81 1.73 -10.30
CA LYS A 105 -19.39 1.60 -8.95
C LYS A 105 -19.79 0.17 -8.59
N SER A 106 -19.86 -0.74 -9.54
CA SER A 106 -20.18 -2.14 -9.27
C SER A 106 -19.48 -3.07 -10.25
N ALA A 107 -19.31 -4.32 -9.86
CA ALA A 107 -18.85 -5.40 -10.71
C ALA A 107 -19.65 -6.66 -10.43
N SER A 108 -19.90 -7.46 -11.45
CA SER A 108 -20.59 -8.74 -11.31
C SER A 108 -20.06 -9.74 -12.34
N GLY A 109 -20.34 -11.01 -12.09
CA GLY A 109 -19.95 -12.10 -12.97
C GLY A 109 -19.96 -13.43 -12.24
N GLU A 110 -19.04 -14.31 -12.64
CA GLU A 110 -18.95 -15.68 -12.15
C GLU A 110 -17.56 -15.98 -11.58
N TRP A 111 -17.53 -16.59 -10.40
CA TRP A 111 -16.37 -17.30 -9.90
C TRP A 111 -16.42 -18.76 -10.36
N THR A 112 -15.30 -19.29 -10.84
CA THR A 112 -15.20 -20.68 -11.33
C THR A 112 -14.04 -21.42 -10.68
N THR A 113 -14.19 -22.74 -10.51
CA THR A 113 -13.09 -23.64 -10.12
C THR A 113 -11.98 -23.67 -11.18
N PRO A 114 -10.76 -24.13 -10.88
CA PRO A 114 -9.69 -24.23 -11.87
C PRO A 114 -10.05 -25.09 -13.08
N SER A 115 -10.82 -26.16 -12.84
CA SER A 115 -11.38 -27.07 -13.85
C SER A 115 -12.65 -26.54 -14.55
N ARG A 116 -13.22 -25.42 -14.08
CA ARG A 116 -14.46 -24.79 -14.58
C ARG A 116 -15.70 -25.70 -14.51
N ASP A 117 -15.66 -26.73 -13.67
CA ASP A 117 -16.78 -27.65 -13.42
C ASP A 117 -17.83 -27.06 -12.47
N LYS A 118 -17.47 -26.02 -11.72
CA LYS A 118 -18.40 -25.26 -10.88
C LYS A 118 -18.30 -23.77 -11.19
N SER A 119 -19.45 -23.11 -11.15
CA SER A 119 -19.58 -21.66 -11.32
C SER A 119 -20.53 -21.07 -10.28
N PHE A 120 -20.19 -19.90 -9.76
CA PHE A 120 -20.95 -19.18 -8.74
C PHE A 120 -21.05 -17.70 -9.08
N ASP A 121 -22.28 -17.19 -9.15
CA ASP A 121 -22.51 -15.77 -9.39
C ASP A 121 -21.98 -14.92 -8.23
N PHE A 122 -21.32 -13.82 -8.56
CA PHE A 122 -20.94 -12.79 -7.61
C PHE A 122 -21.45 -11.43 -8.06
N SER A 123 -21.69 -10.57 -7.07
CA SER A 123 -22.02 -9.17 -7.28
C SER A 123 -21.39 -8.34 -6.17
N VAL A 124 -20.71 -7.26 -6.55
CA VAL A 124 -19.98 -6.39 -5.62
C VAL A 124 -20.17 -4.90 -5.97
N ASN A 125 -20.17 -4.04 -4.95
CA ASN A 125 -20.37 -2.59 -5.05
C ASN A 125 -19.23 -1.82 -4.41
N ILE A 126 -18.89 -0.66 -4.97
CA ILE A 126 -17.76 0.17 -4.56
C ILE A 126 -18.01 0.74 -3.16
N ILE A 127 -16.94 0.88 -2.39
CA ILE A 127 -16.93 1.58 -1.11
C ILE A 127 -16.30 2.96 -1.34
N GLU A 128 -17.15 4.00 -1.43
CA GLU A 128 -16.76 5.37 -1.84
C GLU A 128 -15.79 6.09 -0.87
N GLU A 129 -15.52 5.54 0.32
CA GLU A 129 -14.67 6.15 1.35
C GLU A 129 -13.25 5.56 1.45
N LYS A 130 -12.81 4.75 0.48
CA LYS A 130 -11.52 4.03 0.54
C LYS A 130 -10.52 4.50 -0.52
N SER A 131 -9.33 4.89 -0.05
CA SER A 131 -8.19 5.42 -0.80
C SER A 131 -7.26 4.32 -1.35
N TYR A 132 -6.31 4.72 -2.19
CA TYR A 132 -5.16 3.88 -2.59
C TYR A 132 -4.42 3.27 -1.38
N TRP A 133 -4.38 3.97 -0.24
CA TRP A 133 -3.80 3.45 0.99
C TRP A 133 -4.66 2.41 1.69
N ASP A 134 -6.00 2.49 1.58
CA ASP A 134 -6.89 1.43 2.04
C ASP A 134 -6.74 0.16 1.19
N TYR A 135 -6.31 0.33 -0.07
CA TYR A 135 -5.92 -0.77 -0.94
C TYR A 135 -4.58 -1.40 -0.52
N ILE A 136 -3.51 -0.63 -0.30
CA ILE A 136 -2.24 -1.21 0.18
C ILE A 136 -2.42 -1.88 1.55
N LYS A 137 -3.21 -1.28 2.44
CA LYS A 137 -3.57 -1.87 3.74
C LYS A 137 -4.28 -3.22 3.57
N LYS A 138 -5.30 -3.29 2.71
CA LYS A 138 -6.24 -4.41 2.69
C LYS A 138 -5.90 -5.52 1.69
N ASN A 139 -5.03 -5.26 0.70
CA ASN A 139 -4.91 -6.12 -0.47
C ASN A 139 -3.80 -7.18 -0.48
N ARG A 140 -3.11 -7.35 0.65
CA ARG A 140 -2.16 -8.46 0.81
C ARG A 140 -2.37 -9.14 2.15
N SER A 141 -3.62 -9.48 2.49
CA SER A 141 -4.01 -10.12 3.75
C SER A 141 -3.35 -11.50 3.92
N LEU A 142 -2.07 -11.44 4.24
CA LEU A 142 -1.28 -12.44 4.90
C LEU A 142 -1.26 -11.96 6.33
N TYR A 143 -2.36 -12.30 7.03
CA TYR A 143 -2.56 -12.07 8.45
C TYR A 143 -2.02 -10.70 8.90
N GLU A 144 -2.84 -9.65 8.90
CA GLU A 144 -2.48 -8.39 9.54
C GLU A 144 -2.33 -8.62 11.05
N TYR A 145 -1.15 -9.05 11.47
CA TYR A 145 -0.82 -9.19 12.86
C TYR A 145 -0.49 -7.80 13.39
N SER A 146 -1.43 -7.25 14.15
CA SER A 146 -1.20 -6.06 14.97
C SER A 146 -0.67 -6.40 16.37
N ASP A 147 -0.62 -7.70 16.69
CA ASP A 147 -0.12 -8.26 17.95
C ASP A 147 1.22 -8.94 17.70
N PHE A 148 2.28 -8.41 18.33
CA PHE A 148 3.64 -8.93 18.16
C PHE A 148 3.84 -10.34 18.73
N ASP A 149 3.11 -10.74 19.77
CA ASP A 149 3.22 -12.10 20.32
C ASP A 149 2.64 -13.12 19.33
N LEU A 150 1.53 -12.75 18.69
CA LEU A 150 0.94 -13.57 17.64
C LEU A 150 1.84 -13.63 16.39
N VAL A 151 2.46 -12.51 15.99
CA VAL A 151 3.48 -12.50 14.92
C VAL A 151 4.58 -13.52 15.22
N MET A 152 5.11 -13.50 16.43
CA MET A 152 6.23 -14.36 16.80
C MET A 152 5.81 -15.83 16.87
N LYS A 153 4.60 -16.11 17.35
CA LYS A 153 4.03 -17.46 17.41
C LYS A 153 3.78 -18.07 16.03
N GLU A 154 3.33 -17.25 15.08
CA GLU A 154 2.96 -17.69 13.72
C GLU A 154 3.98 -17.25 12.67
N SER A 155 5.25 -17.11 13.07
CA SER A 155 6.35 -16.55 12.26
C SER A 155 6.50 -17.16 10.85
N ASP A 156 6.14 -18.42 10.66
CA ASP A 156 6.19 -19.09 9.36
C ASP A 156 5.07 -18.66 8.41
N LYS A 157 3.97 -18.13 8.92
CA LYS A 157 2.78 -17.69 8.16
C LYS A 157 2.74 -16.18 7.94
N VAL A 158 3.48 -15.43 8.76
CA VAL A 158 3.48 -13.96 8.72
C VAL A 158 4.27 -13.46 7.52
N LEU A 159 3.60 -12.75 6.61
CA LEU A 159 4.26 -12.00 5.55
C LEU A 159 4.01 -10.48 5.66
N SER A 160 3.00 -10.03 6.40
CA SER A 160 2.72 -8.61 6.62
C SER A 160 2.52 -8.31 8.11
N ILE A 161 2.95 -7.13 8.55
CA ILE A 161 2.71 -6.63 9.91
C ILE A 161 2.10 -5.24 9.79
N ASP A 162 0.92 -5.04 10.38
CA ASP A 162 0.26 -3.73 10.45
C ASP A 162 0.05 -3.32 11.91
N VAL A 163 0.82 -2.32 12.32
CA VAL A 163 0.72 -1.69 13.64
C VAL A 163 0.57 -0.18 13.47
N GLY A 164 -0.18 0.24 12.45
CA GLY A 164 -0.53 1.65 12.25
C GLY A 164 -1.37 2.20 13.40
N ASP A 165 -1.15 3.47 13.73
CA ASP A 165 -1.91 4.25 14.71
C ASP A 165 -1.98 3.57 16.10
N LYS A 166 -0.87 2.98 16.56
CA LYS A 166 -0.78 2.30 17.87
C LYS A 166 -0.07 3.10 18.95
N GLY A 167 0.46 4.28 18.61
CA GLY A 167 1.24 5.10 19.55
C GLY A 167 2.53 4.39 20.01
N ILE A 168 3.08 3.51 19.17
CA ILE A 168 4.33 2.80 19.50
C ILE A 168 5.53 3.63 19.06
N ASP A 169 6.63 3.54 19.81
CA ASP A 169 7.89 4.22 19.52
C ASP A 169 9.06 3.26 19.28
N LYS A 170 8.84 1.95 19.52
CA LYS A 170 9.83 0.88 19.42
C LYS A 170 9.19 -0.42 18.93
N LEU A 171 9.99 -1.19 18.20
CA LEU A 171 9.64 -2.55 17.78
C LEU A 171 10.36 -3.59 18.66
N PRO A 172 9.71 -4.72 18.99
CA PRO A 172 10.38 -5.82 19.68
C PRO A 172 11.57 -6.35 18.88
N VAL A 173 12.73 -6.47 19.54
CA VAL A 173 13.98 -6.93 18.90
C VAL A 173 13.83 -8.33 18.29
N GLY A 174 12.97 -9.17 18.87
CA GLY A 174 12.66 -10.52 18.39
C GLY A 174 12.15 -10.56 16.95
N LEU A 175 11.44 -9.52 16.49
CA LEU A 175 10.92 -9.44 15.11
C LEU A 175 12.04 -9.55 14.07
N GLY A 176 13.25 -9.09 14.39
CA GLY A 176 14.39 -9.15 13.46
C GLY A 176 14.85 -10.57 13.09
N LYS A 177 14.27 -11.62 13.70
CA LYS A 177 14.51 -13.02 13.35
C LYS A 177 13.62 -13.50 12.19
N LEU A 178 12.51 -12.82 11.92
CA LEU A 178 11.53 -13.21 10.90
C LEU A 178 12.16 -13.08 9.50
N LYS A 179 11.93 -14.10 8.66
CA LYS A 179 12.61 -14.23 7.36
C LYS A 179 11.71 -14.00 6.15
N ARG A 180 10.41 -13.90 6.37
CA ARG A 180 9.40 -13.88 5.31
C ARG A 180 8.59 -12.59 5.28
N ILE A 181 8.89 -11.61 6.13
CA ILE A 181 8.12 -10.35 6.17
C ILE A 181 8.38 -9.56 4.90
N VAL A 182 7.32 -9.35 4.13
CA VAL A 182 7.28 -8.63 2.86
C VAL A 182 6.86 -7.18 3.08
N SER A 183 5.87 -6.93 3.93
CA SER A 183 5.33 -5.58 4.17
C SER A 183 5.24 -5.23 5.66
N PHE A 184 5.55 -3.97 5.99
CA PHE A 184 5.45 -3.47 7.35
C PHE A 184 4.83 -2.07 7.37
N ASN A 185 3.62 -1.96 7.95
CA ASN A 185 2.94 -0.69 8.15
C ASN A 185 3.13 -0.17 9.59
N LEU A 186 3.78 0.99 9.70
CA LEU A 186 4.08 1.73 10.93
C LEU A 186 3.49 3.15 10.90
N LEU A 187 2.53 3.42 10.00
CA LEU A 187 1.83 4.70 9.87
C LEU A 187 1.37 5.24 11.24
N GLY A 188 1.48 6.54 11.47
CA GLY A 188 0.75 7.18 12.58
C GLY A 188 1.26 6.81 13.98
N ASN A 189 2.57 6.60 14.11
CA ASN A 189 3.21 6.19 15.36
C ASN A 189 4.18 7.26 15.88
N ASP A 190 4.93 6.93 16.93
CA ASP A 190 5.79 7.86 17.65
C ASP A 190 7.29 7.66 17.37
N PHE A 191 7.65 6.97 16.28
CA PHE A 191 9.06 6.72 15.94
C PHE A 191 9.80 8.02 15.63
N THR A 192 10.92 8.26 16.33
CA THR A 192 11.80 9.42 16.13
C THR A 192 13.03 9.10 15.26
N SER A 193 13.36 7.82 15.08
CA SER A 193 14.42 7.33 14.20
C SER A 193 13.97 6.06 13.48
N PHE A 194 14.61 5.75 12.35
CA PHE A 194 14.31 4.52 11.60
C PHE A 194 14.51 3.27 12.48
N PRO A 195 13.49 2.39 12.65
CA PRO A 195 13.60 1.24 13.54
C PRO A 195 14.63 0.21 13.03
N LEU A 196 15.75 0.07 13.73
CA LEU A 196 16.84 -0.84 13.31
C LEU A 196 16.44 -2.31 13.19
N VAL A 197 15.33 -2.70 13.83
CA VAL A 197 14.73 -4.04 13.70
C VAL A 197 14.33 -4.31 12.25
N LEU A 198 13.80 -3.31 11.52
CA LEU A 198 13.41 -3.44 10.12
C LEU A 198 14.60 -3.81 9.24
N ALA A 199 15.80 -3.25 9.51
CA ALA A 199 17.01 -3.54 8.74
C ALA A 199 17.48 -5.00 8.81
N ARG A 200 16.90 -5.83 9.70
CA ARG A 200 17.14 -7.28 9.77
C ARG A 200 16.14 -8.10 8.94
N LEU A 201 15.03 -7.50 8.55
CA LEU A 201 13.97 -8.10 7.74
C LEU A 201 14.29 -7.93 6.25
N THR A 202 15.31 -8.65 5.77
CA THR A 202 15.84 -8.47 4.41
C THR A 202 14.88 -8.90 3.30
N SER A 203 13.78 -9.57 3.64
CA SER A 203 12.68 -9.91 2.72
C SER A 203 11.70 -8.75 2.49
N LEU A 204 11.84 -7.62 3.20
CA LEU A 204 10.92 -6.49 3.06
C LEU A 204 10.98 -5.91 1.64
N GLU A 205 9.80 -5.83 1.03
CA GLU A 205 9.54 -5.12 -0.20
C GLU A 205 8.86 -3.77 0.07
N GLU A 206 8.12 -3.63 1.17
CA GLU A 206 7.27 -2.45 1.40
C GLU A 206 7.32 -1.99 2.86
N ILE A 207 7.58 -0.70 3.07
CA ILE A 207 7.56 -0.08 4.40
C ILE A 207 6.77 1.23 4.34
N SER A 208 5.80 1.37 5.24
CA SER A 208 5.19 2.67 5.55
C SER A 208 5.60 3.12 6.94
N LEU A 209 6.24 4.29 7.01
CA LEU A 209 6.61 5.04 8.21
C LEU A 209 5.98 6.45 8.16
N SER A 210 4.92 6.62 7.36
CA SER A 210 4.21 7.88 7.22
C SER A 210 3.72 8.40 8.56
N THR A 211 3.63 9.72 8.71
CA THR A 211 2.99 10.35 9.89
C THR A 211 3.63 9.87 11.19
N ASN A 212 4.95 10.00 11.29
CA ASN A 212 5.73 9.69 12.47
C ASN A 212 6.50 10.95 12.92
N LYS A 213 7.50 10.78 13.79
CA LYS A 213 8.36 11.87 14.29
C LYS A 213 9.80 11.72 13.81
N LEU A 214 10.04 10.99 12.72
CA LEU A 214 11.38 10.64 12.24
C LEU A 214 12.21 11.90 11.96
N THR A 215 13.37 12.01 12.61
CA THR A 215 14.35 13.07 12.35
C THR A 215 15.52 12.58 11.51
N GLU A 216 15.77 11.27 11.50
CA GLU A 216 16.87 10.64 10.79
C GLU A 216 16.50 9.23 10.28
N ILE A 217 17.20 8.82 9.22
CA ILE A 217 17.18 7.45 8.70
C ILE A 217 18.56 6.84 8.89
N SER A 218 18.61 5.65 9.50
CA SER A 218 19.87 4.93 9.72
C SER A 218 20.50 4.45 8.42
N THR A 219 21.83 4.48 8.35
CA THR A 219 22.61 3.87 7.24
C THR A 219 22.36 2.37 7.07
N GLN A 220 21.79 1.69 8.09
CA GLN A 220 21.40 0.29 8.00
C GLN A 220 20.26 0.02 7.01
N ILE A 221 19.55 1.06 6.54
CA ILE A 221 18.52 0.93 5.49
C ILE A 221 19.06 0.23 4.23
N ARG A 222 20.37 0.37 3.94
CA ARG A 222 21.05 -0.32 2.83
C ARG A 222 20.86 -1.83 2.79
N ARG A 223 20.51 -2.46 3.92
CA ARG A 223 20.29 -3.91 4.01
C ARG A 223 18.99 -4.36 3.33
N LEU A 224 18.06 -3.45 3.10
CA LEU A 224 16.75 -3.74 2.53
C LEU A 224 16.81 -3.82 1.00
N LYS A 225 17.61 -4.73 0.46
CA LYS A 225 17.89 -4.84 -0.98
C LYS A 225 16.65 -5.19 -1.82
N ASN A 226 15.61 -5.75 -1.21
CA ASN A 226 14.36 -6.09 -1.87
C ASN A 226 13.31 -4.96 -1.81
N LEU A 227 13.62 -3.82 -1.16
CA LEU A 227 12.64 -2.76 -0.96
C LEU A 227 12.24 -2.11 -2.29
N ARG A 228 10.93 -2.09 -2.54
CA ARG A 228 10.27 -1.54 -3.73
C ARG A 228 9.44 -0.30 -3.42
N ILE A 229 8.85 -0.24 -2.22
CA ILE A 229 8.03 0.89 -1.77
C ILE A 229 8.53 1.36 -0.41
N LEU A 230 8.84 2.65 -0.31
CA LEU A 230 9.21 3.28 0.95
C LEU A 230 8.45 4.60 1.11
N ILE A 231 7.63 4.67 2.17
CA ILE A 231 6.83 5.86 2.49
C ILE A 231 7.27 6.41 3.84
N MET A 232 7.68 7.67 3.86
CA MET A 232 8.16 8.39 5.04
C MET A 232 7.66 9.84 5.03
N ASN A 233 6.56 10.13 4.34
CA ASN A 233 5.96 11.45 4.34
C ASN A 233 5.39 11.85 5.71
N ASN A 234 5.17 13.15 5.91
CA ASN A 234 4.67 13.71 7.18
C ASN A 234 5.58 13.34 8.36
N ASN A 235 6.89 13.58 8.21
CA ASN A 235 7.90 13.36 9.24
C ASN A 235 8.70 14.65 9.48
N LYS A 236 9.86 14.55 10.14
CA LYS A 236 10.73 15.69 10.46
C LYS A 236 12.14 15.51 9.87
N LEU A 237 12.27 14.73 8.80
CA LEU A 237 13.56 14.42 8.18
C LEU A 237 14.21 15.68 7.63
N VAL A 238 15.46 15.92 8.02
CA VAL A 238 16.27 17.07 7.55
C VAL A 238 17.24 16.66 6.43
N GLU A 239 17.62 15.39 6.39
CA GLU A 239 18.45 14.78 5.36
C GLU A 239 18.11 13.29 5.19
N LEU A 240 18.57 12.69 4.09
CA LEU A 240 18.58 11.24 3.88
C LEU A 240 20.03 10.75 3.84
N PRO A 241 20.33 9.56 4.36
CA PRO A 241 21.66 8.96 4.26
C PRO A 241 21.97 8.62 2.78
N ARG A 242 23.24 8.67 2.39
CA ARG A 242 23.67 8.28 1.03
C ARG A 242 23.28 6.84 0.68
N GLU A 243 23.16 6.00 1.70
CA GLU A 243 22.75 4.60 1.63
C GLU A 243 21.33 4.40 1.05
N ILE A 244 20.51 5.46 0.99
CA ILE A 244 19.24 5.40 0.26
C ILE A 244 19.44 5.02 -1.20
N GLY A 245 20.54 5.45 -1.82
CA GLY A 245 20.90 5.11 -3.20
C GLY A 245 21.25 3.65 -3.42
N GLU A 246 21.44 2.87 -2.35
CA GLU A 246 21.69 1.43 -2.46
C GLU A 246 20.40 0.58 -2.54
N LEU A 247 19.23 1.20 -2.49
CA LEU A 247 17.92 0.55 -2.64
C LEU A 247 17.55 0.44 -4.13
N THR A 248 18.39 -0.22 -4.93
CA THR A 248 18.29 -0.21 -6.40
C THR A 248 17.00 -0.83 -6.96
N ASN A 249 16.25 -1.60 -6.16
CA ASN A 249 14.93 -2.14 -6.51
C ASN A 249 13.75 -1.21 -6.17
N LEU A 250 14.02 -0.03 -5.61
CA LEU A 250 12.99 0.92 -5.22
C LEU A 250 12.27 1.47 -6.45
N LEU A 251 10.94 1.35 -6.45
CA LEU A 251 10.05 1.81 -7.52
C LEU A 251 9.31 3.09 -7.10
N TYR A 252 8.96 3.18 -5.81
CA TYR A 252 8.20 4.28 -5.24
C TYR A 252 8.86 4.78 -3.96
N LEU A 253 9.12 6.09 -3.90
CA LEU A 253 9.63 6.78 -2.72
C LEU A 253 8.77 8.01 -2.40
N ASP A 254 8.15 8.01 -1.23
CA ASP A 254 7.43 9.17 -0.73
C ASP A 254 8.09 9.73 0.52
N ILE A 255 8.60 10.95 0.38
CA ILE A 255 9.27 11.75 1.41
C ILE A 255 8.68 13.17 1.47
N GLY A 256 7.46 13.35 0.97
CA GLY A 256 6.72 14.61 1.03
C GLY A 256 6.49 15.09 2.47
N ASN A 257 6.26 16.39 2.63
CA ASN A 257 6.01 17.03 3.93
C ASN A 257 7.05 16.65 5.01
N ASN A 258 8.32 16.93 4.70
CA ASN A 258 9.47 16.79 5.59
C ASN A 258 10.22 18.14 5.65
N LYS A 259 11.48 18.15 6.12
CA LYS A 259 12.33 19.34 6.23
C LYS A 259 13.58 19.25 5.36
N LEU A 260 13.55 18.45 4.30
CA LEU A 260 14.69 18.20 3.43
C LEU A 260 15.06 19.48 2.68
N LYS A 261 16.36 19.80 2.67
CA LYS A 261 16.92 20.89 1.85
C LYS A 261 17.60 20.40 0.57
N SER A 262 17.93 19.11 0.54
CA SER A 262 18.58 18.43 -0.58
C SER A 262 18.41 16.91 -0.46
N LEU A 263 18.66 16.20 -1.56
CA LEU A 263 18.86 14.75 -1.57
C LEU A 263 20.35 14.37 -1.68
N PRO A 264 20.79 13.22 -1.17
CA PRO A 264 22.15 12.74 -1.46
C PRO A 264 22.35 12.53 -2.97
N LYS A 265 23.56 12.74 -3.48
CA LYS A 265 23.87 12.55 -4.92
C LYS A 265 23.64 11.10 -5.37
N GLU A 266 23.76 10.16 -4.43
CA GLU A 266 23.57 8.73 -4.59
C GLU A 266 22.12 8.36 -4.98
N ILE A 267 21.15 9.27 -4.88
CA ILE A 267 19.80 9.05 -5.40
C ILE A 267 19.80 8.68 -6.89
N GLN A 268 20.82 9.11 -7.66
CA GLN A 268 21.01 8.75 -9.07
C GLN A 268 21.12 7.23 -9.33
N TYR A 269 21.45 6.44 -8.30
CA TYR A 269 21.57 4.99 -8.41
C TYR A 269 20.22 4.27 -8.31
N LEU A 270 19.14 4.99 -7.99
CA LEU A 270 17.78 4.45 -8.00
C LEU A 270 17.23 4.40 -9.43
N THR A 271 17.89 3.62 -10.28
CA THR A 271 17.60 3.55 -11.73
C THR A 271 16.23 2.96 -12.05
N ASN A 272 15.63 2.23 -11.11
CA ASN A 272 14.29 1.66 -11.23
C ASN A 272 13.20 2.55 -10.60
N LEU A 273 13.56 3.69 -9.99
CA LEU A 273 12.59 4.57 -9.34
C LEU A 273 11.68 5.19 -10.40
N GLN A 274 10.39 4.92 -10.27
CA GLN A 274 9.36 5.39 -11.18
C GLN A 274 8.76 6.68 -10.68
N GLU A 275 8.52 6.78 -9.37
CA GLU A 275 7.85 7.91 -8.75
C GLU A 275 8.57 8.36 -7.46
N LEU A 276 8.76 9.68 -7.36
CA LEU A 276 9.33 10.36 -6.22
C LEU A 276 8.41 11.50 -5.77
N HIS A 277 7.83 11.36 -4.58
CA HIS A 277 7.09 12.43 -3.91
C HIS A 277 8.01 13.15 -2.92
N ILE A 278 8.25 14.44 -3.15
CA ILE A 278 9.12 15.28 -2.33
C ILE A 278 8.53 16.67 -2.09
N GLU A 279 7.25 16.85 -2.40
CA GLU A 279 6.54 18.10 -2.19
C GLU A 279 6.55 18.53 -0.72
N ARG A 280 6.36 19.83 -0.48
CA ARG A 280 6.34 20.40 0.90
C ARG A 280 7.63 20.11 1.70
N ASN A 281 8.77 20.12 1.02
CA ASN A 281 10.10 20.19 1.62
C ASN A 281 10.74 21.58 1.42
N ALA A 282 11.90 21.83 2.02
CA ALA A 282 12.62 23.10 1.94
C ALA A 282 13.61 23.15 0.76
N LEU A 283 13.23 22.60 -0.40
CA LEU A 283 14.07 22.56 -1.61
C LEU A 283 14.04 23.90 -2.36
N ASN A 284 15.20 24.45 -2.67
CA ASN A 284 15.31 25.58 -3.59
C ASN A 284 15.25 25.12 -5.06
N GLU A 285 15.01 26.04 -5.99
CA GLU A 285 14.87 25.71 -7.42
C GLU A 285 16.11 25.07 -8.04
N LYS A 286 17.31 25.47 -7.60
CA LYS A 286 18.58 24.86 -8.05
C LYS A 286 18.62 23.36 -7.70
N GLU A 287 18.19 23.02 -6.49
CA GLU A 287 18.15 21.66 -6.01
C GLU A 287 17.09 20.83 -6.74
N LYS A 288 15.89 21.38 -6.98
CA LYS A 288 14.86 20.73 -7.79
C LYS A 288 15.37 20.38 -9.19
N GLN A 289 16.06 21.32 -9.85
CA GLN A 289 16.69 21.08 -11.15
C GLN A 289 17.81 20.02 -11.07
N ARG A 290 18.59 20.00 -9.98
CA ARG A 290 19.63 18.97 -9.76
C ARG A 290 19.00 17.58 -9.64
N ILE A 291 17.93 17.44 -8.86
CA ILE A 291 17.22 16.15 -8.66
C ILE A 291 16.66 15.64 -10.00
N LYS A 292 16.01 16.50 -10.80
CA LYS A 292 15.53 16.14 -12.14
C LYS A 292 16.64 15.58 -13.05
N LYS A 293 17.86 16.10 -12.94
CA LYS A 293 19.02 15.60 -13.71
C LYS A 293 19.54 14.26 -13.19
N LEU A 294 19.46 14.01 -11.89
CA LEU A 294 19.89 12.75 -11.28
C LEU A 294 18.91 11.60 -11.54
N LEU A 295 17.63 11.92 -11.73
CA LEU A 295 16.55 10.96 -11.94
C LEU A 295 15.75 11.28 -13.22
N PRO A 296 16.37 11.19 -14.41
CA PRO A 296 15.75 11.64 -15.66
C PRO A 296 14.53 10.82 -16.10
N ASN A 297 14.39 9.58 -15.62
CA ASN A 297 13.30 8.65 -15.96
C ASN A 297 12.24 8.53 -14.87
N CYS A 298 12.40 9.26 -13.76
CA CYS A 298 11.47 9.25 -12.63
C CYS A 298 10.48 10.40 -12.77
N VAL A 299 9.20 10.14 -12.52
CA VAL A 299 8.21 11.20 -12.29
C VAL A 299 8.47 11.78 -10.89
N ILE A 300 8.61 13.10 -10.80
CA ILE A 300 8.98 13.78 -9.55
C ILE A 300 7.94 14.85 -9.22
N HIS A 301 7.38 14.75 -8.01
CA HIS A 301 6.40 15.68 -7.46
C HIS A 301 7.11 16.64 -6.47
N PHE A 302 7.15 17.93 -6.81
CA PHE A 302 7.83 19.00 -6.05
C PHE A 302 6.87 19.95 -5.34
#